data_AF-A0A5U9QYP1-F1
#
_entry.id   AF-A0A5U9QYP1-F1
#
_cell.length_a   1.000
_cell.length_b   1.000
_cell.length_c   1.000
_cell.angle_alpha   90.00
_cell.angle_beta   90.00
_cell.angle_gamma   90.00
#
_symmetry.space_group_name_H-M   'P 1'
#
loop_
_entity.id
_entity.type
_entity.pdbx_description
1 polymer ?
#
loop_
_entity_poly.entity_id
_entity_poly.type
_entity_poly.pdbx_seq_one_letter_code
_entity_poly.pdbx_strand_id
1 'polypeptide(L)'
;MKLKTTLFGNVYQFKDVKEVLAKANELRSGDVLAGVAAASSQERVAAKQVLSEMTVADIRNNPVIAYEEDCVTRLIQDDVNETAYNRIKNWSISELREYVLSDETSVDDIAFTRKGLTSEVVAAVAKICSNADLIYGGKKMPVIKKANTTIGIPGTFSCRLQPNDTRDDVQSIAAQIYEGLSFGAGDAVIGVNPVTDDVENLTRVLDTVYGVIDKFNIPTQGCVLAHVTTQIEAIRRGAPGGLIFQSICGSEKGLKEFGVELAMLDEARAVGAEFNRIAGENCLYFETGQ
;
A
#
# COMPACT_ATOMS: atom_id res chain seq x y z
N MET A 1 -18.29 -22.68 -1.25
CA MET A 1 -17.20 -22.78 -0.26
C MET A 1 -17.18 -24.07 0.56
N LYS A 2 -16.04 -24.79 0.59
CA LYS A 2 -15.71 -25.79 1.63
C LYS A 2 -14.90 -25.10 2.74
N LEU A 3 -15.27 -25.24 4.01
CA LEU A 3 -14.52 -24.73 5.18
C LEU A 3 -13.84 -25.83 5.99
N LYS A 4 -13.58 -26.98 5.36
CA LYS A 4 -12.94 -28.11 6.01
C LYS A 4 -12.09 -28.90 5.04
N THR A 5 -11.05 -29.55 5.55
CA THR A 5 -10.22 -30.51 4.82
C THR A 5 -9.83 -31.67 5.73
N THR A 6 -9.47 -32.81 5.14
CA THR A 6 -8.90 -33.95 5.86
C THR A 6 -7.44 -34.08 5.49
N LEU A 7 -6.55 -33.94 6.47
CA LEU A 7 -5.11 -34.04 6.28
C LEU A 7 -4.54 -35.09 7.25
N PHE A 8 -3.81 -36.08 6.72
CA PHE A 8 -3.25 -37.20 7.49
C PHE A 8 -4.27 -37.91 8.40
N GLY A 9 -5.51 -38.06 7.94
CA GLY A 9 -6.59 -38.73 8.68
C GLY A 9 -7.33 -37.86 9.70
N ASN A 10 -6.88 -36.62 9.93
CA ASN A 10 -7.54 -35.67 10.83
C ASN A 10 -8.38 -34.66 10.03
N VAL A 11 -9.59 -34.39 10.51
CA VAL A 11 -10.47 -33.37 9.92
C VAL A 11 -10.18 -32.02 10.58
N TYR A 12 -9.83 -31.04 9.76
CA TYR A 12 -9.69 -29.64 10.15
C TYR A 12 -10.90 -28.87 9.63
N GLN A 13 -11.60 -28.17 10.51
CA GLN A 13 -12.77 -27.36 10.18
C GLN A 13 -12.56 -25.94 10.70
N PHE A 14 -12.89 -24.97 9.85
CA PHE A 14 -12.79 -23.55 10.13
C PHE A 14 -14.19 -22.94 10.19
N LYS A 15 -14.35 -21.89 11.00
CA LYS A 15 -15.63 -21.22 11.27
C LYS A 15 -16.11 -20.42 10.06
N ASP A 16 -15.22 -19.63 9.45
CA ASP A 16 -15.53 -18.68 8.40
C ASP A 16 -14.30 -18.36 7.54
N VAL A 17 -14.48 -17.55 6.48
CA VAL A 17 -13.39 -17.12 5.58
C VAL A 17 -12.30 -16.37 6.33
N LYS A 18 -12.68 -15.55 7.32
CA LYS A 18 -11.74 -14.75 8.11
C LYS A 18 -10.80 -15.63 8.92
N GLU A 19 -11.30 -16.68 9.54
CA GLU A 19 -10.46 -17.66 10.26
C GLU A 19 -9.52 -18.39 9.32
N VAL A 20 -10.00 -18.81 8.13
CA VAL A 20 -9.15 -19.46 7.12
C VAL A 20 -8.02 -18.52 6.69
N LEU A 21 -8.33 -17.26 6.37
CA LEU A 21 -7.34 -16.24 5.99
C LEU A 21 -6.32 -16.01 7.11
N ALA A 22 -6.76 -15.95 8.37
CA ALA A 22 -5.85 -15.76 9.50
C ALA A 22 -4.91 -16.96 9.69
N LYS A 23 -5.48 -18.17 9.78
CA LYS A 23 -4.71 -19.40 10.06
C LYS A 23 -3.84 -19.84 8.89
N ALA A 24 -4.11 -19.37 7.66
CA ALA A 24 -3.27 -19.63 6.49
C ALA A 24 -1.97 -18.80 6.47
N ASN A 25 -1.79 -17.80 7.34
CA ASN A 25 -0.54 -17.06 7.45
C ASN A 25 0.62 -17.96 7.92
N GLU A 26 1.84 -17.63 7.49
CA GLU A 26 3.03 -18.04 8.23
C GLU A 26 3.02 -17.44 9.64
N LEU A 27 3.72 -18.09 10.58
CA LEU A 27 3.69 -17.68 11.98
C LEU A 27 4.25 -16.25 12.15
N ARG A 28 3.46 -15.37 12.76
CA ARG A 28 3.84 -13.98 13.08
C ARG A 28 3.38 -13.64 14.50
N SER A 29 4.17 -12.84 15.22
CA SER A 29 3.89 -12.48 16.62
C SER A 29 2.58 -11.71 16.78
N GLY A 30 2.25 -10.80 15.86
CA GLY A 30 0.99 -10.04 15.88
C GLY A 30 -0.25 -10.94 15.78
N ASP A 31 -0.23 -11.94 14.89
CA ASP A 31 -1.35 -12.89 14.73
C ASP A 31 -1.54 -13.76 15.99
N VAL A 32 -0.44 -14.12 16.66
CA VAL A 32 -0.48 -14.84 17.94
C VAL A 32 -1.06 -13.96 19.04
N LEU A 33 -0.60 -12.72 19.16
CA LEU A 33 -1.10 -11.76 20.15
C LEU A 33 -2.59 -11.48 19.97
N ALA A 34 -3.05 -11.36 18.73
CA ALA A 34 -4.46 -11.18 18.39
C ALA A 34 -5.30 -12.46 18.57
N GLY A 35 -4.68 -13.61 18.84
CA GLY A 35 -5.37 -14.89 19.05
C GLY A 35 -5.94 -15.51 17.77
N VAL A 36 -5.42 -15.13 16.60
CA VAL A 36 -5.95 -15.57 15.28
C VAL A 36 -5.01 -16.52 14.52
N ALA A 37 -3.79 -16.73 15.01
CA ALA A 37 -2.82 -17.64 14.41
C ALA A 37 -3.29 -19.11 14.46
N ALA A 38 -2.80 -19.93 13.53
CA ALA A 38 -2.94 -21.38 13.60
C ALA A 38 -2.21 -21.94 14.83
N ALA A 39 -2.83 -22.90 15.51
CA ALA A 39 -2.29 -23.56 16.70
C ALA A 39 -1.12 -24.52 16.38
N SER A 40 -0.99 -24.94 15.12
CA SER A 40 0.07 -25.86 14.68
C SER A 40 0.39 -25.68 13.20
N SER A 41 1.54 -26.22 12.77
CA SER A 41 1.92 -26.27 11.35
C SER A 41 0.91 -27.07 10.51
N GLN A 42 0.36 -28.16 11.06
CA GLN A 42 -0.65 -28.98 10.39
C GLN A 42 -1.95 -28.20 10.15
N GLU A 43 -2.41 -27.45 11.16
CA GLU A 43 -3.59 -26.60 10.99
C GLU A 43 -3.33 -25.46 9.99
N ARG A 44 -2.13 -24.88 9.98
CA ARG A 44 -1.73 -23.89 8.96
C ARG A 44 -1.78 -24.46 7.55
N VAL A 45 -1.22 -25.65 7.34
CA VAL A 45 -1.26 -26.33 6.03
C VAL A 45 -2.69 -26.66 5.65
N ALA A 46 -3.52 -27.13 6.58
CA ALA A 46 -4.93 -27.36 6.36
C ALA A 46 -5.69 -26.07 5.98
N ALA A 47 -5.37 -24.94 6.63
CA ALA A 47 -5.95 -23.64 6.31
C ALA A 47 -5.54 -23.17 4.90
N LYS A 48 -4.26 -23.32 4.53
CA LYS A 48 -3.77 -23.03 3.17
C LYS A 48 -4.45 -23.92 2.11
N GLN A 49 -4.67 -25.20 2.40
CA GLN A 49 -5.37 -26.11 1.50
C GLN A 49 -6.86 -25.74 1.36
N VAL A 50 -7.53 -25.38 2.45
CA VAL A 50 -8.91 -24.89 2.38
C VAL A 50 -8.97 -23.59 1.58
N LEU A 51 -8.02 -22.67 1.81
CA LEU A 51 -7.93 -21.40 1.11
C LEU A 51 -7.65 -21.57 -0.39
N SER A 52 -6.78 -22.51 -0.77
CA SER A 52 -6.43 -22.74 -2.18
C SER A 52 -7.62 -23.20 -3.01
N GLU A 53 -8.56 -23.93 -2.40
CA GLU A 53 -9.78 -24.44 -3.02
C GLU A 53 -10.98 -23.47 -2.96
N MET A 54 -10.86 -22.35 -2.23
CA MET A 54 -11.87 -21.29 -2.26
C MET A 54 -11.87 -20.62 -3.62
N THR A 55 -13.05 -20.19 -4.07
CA THR A 55 -13.15 -19.39 -5.30
C THR A 55 -12.89 -17.90 -5.02
N VAL A 56 -12.51 -17.15 -6.06
CA VAL A 56 -12.46 -15.68 -6.01
C VAL A 56 -13.80 -15.11 -5.52
N ALA A 57 -14.92 -15.68 -5.96
CA ALA A 57 -16.26 -15.29 -5.51
C ALA A 57 -16.49 -15.56 -4.02
N ASP A 58 -16.07 -16.72 -3.50
CA ASP A 58 -16.22 -17.04 -2.08
C ASP A 58 -15.52 -15.96 -1.22
N ILE A 59 -14.34 -15.51 -1.62
CA ILE A 59 -13.57 -14.51 -0.86
C ILE A 59 -14.10 -13.09 -1.08
N ARG A 60 -14.35 -12.67 -2.32
CA ARG A 60 -14.88 -11.33 -2.64
C ARG A 60 -16.17 -11.03 -1.88
N ASN A 61 -17.10 -12.00 -1.85
CA ASN A 61 -18.42 -11.82 -1.25
C ASN A 61 -18.41 -11.92 0.29
N ASN A 62 -17.24 -12.17 0.90
CA ASN A 62 -17.08 -12.26 2.35
C ASN A 62 -15.91 -11.36 2.80
N PRO A 63 -16.01 -10.02 2.63
CA PRO A 63 -14.99 -9.10 3.14
C PRO A 63 -14.84 -9.25 4.66
N VAL A 64 -13.63 -9.03 5.18
CA VAL A 64 -13.34 -9.31 6.61
C VAL A 64 -14.01 -8.32 7.56
N ILE A 65 -14.47 -7.18 7.04
CA ILE A 65 -15.35 -6.22 7.68
C ILE A 65 -16.51 -5.97 6.70
N ALA A 66 -17.75 -5.95 7.18
CA ALA A 66 -18.93 -5.87 6.34
C ALA A 66 -19.02 -4.53 5.57
N TYR A 67 -19.61 -4.56 4.37
CA TYR A 67 -19.70 -3.41 3.47
C TYR A 67 -20.44 -2.23 4.11
N GLU A 68 -21.53 -2.51 4.81
CA GLU A 68 -22.36 -1.54 5.51
C GLU A 68 -21.67 -0.91 6.73
N GLU A 69 -20.63 -1.54 7.28
CA GLU A 69 -19.95 -1.10 8.50
C GLU A 69 -18.68 -0.29 8.23
N ASP A 70 -18.11 -0.35 7.02
CA ASP A 70 -16.75 0.13 6.78
C ASP A 70 -16.55 0.80 5.41
N CYS A 71 -16.15 2.08 5.42
CA CYS A 71 -15.91 2.84 4.20
C CYS A 71 -14.74 2.34 3.34
N VAL A 72 -13.75 1.68 3.94
CA VAL A 72 -12.61 1.10 3.20
C VAL A 72 -13.07 -0.16 2.46
N THR A 73 -13.88 -1.02 3.09
CA THR A 73 -14.55 -2.12 2.40
C THR A 73 -15.39 -1.62 1.23
N ARG A 74 -16.19 -0.56 1.43
CA ARG A 74 -16.99 0.01 0.33
C ARG A 74 -16.13 0.48 -0.82
N LEU A 75 -15.10 1.28 -0.55
CA LEU A 75 -14.18 1.78 -1.56
C LEU A 75 -13.55 0.63 -2.37
N ILE A 76 -13.08 -0.44 -1.69
CA ILE A 76 -12.49 -1.60 -2.34
C ILE A 76 -13.50 -2.34 -3.22
N GLN A 77 -14.73 -2.53 -2.73
CA GLN A 77 -15.76 -3.30 -3.45
C GLN A 77 -16.32 -2.51 -4.63
N ASP A 78 -16.54 -1.21 -4.45
CA ASP A 78 -17.11 -0.30 -5.45
C ASP A 78 -16.16 -0.05 -6.62
N ASP A 79 -14.84 -0.12 -6.40
CA ASP A 79 -13.80 0.06 -7.44
C ASP A 79 -13.61 -1.17 -8.34
N VAL A 80 -14.29 -2.29 -8.06
CA VAL A 80 -14.11 -3.50 -8.85
C VAL A 80 -14.78 -3.36 -10.22
N ASN A 81 -14.00 -3.64 -11.26
CA ASN A 81 -14.56 -3.90 -12.58
C ASN A 81 -15.29 -5.26 -12.61
N GLU A 82 -16.61 -5.21 -12.60
CA GLU A 82 -17.48 -6.38 -12.64
C GLU A 82 -17.28 -7.27 -13.88
N THR A 83 -16.84 -6.71 -15.02
CA THR A 83 -16.52 -7.52 -16.22
C THR A 83 -15.27 -8.37 -16.01
N ALA A 84 -14.22 -7.79 -15.42
CA ALA A 84 -13.01 -8.53 -15.06
C ALA A 84 -13.32 -9.59 -14.00
N TYR A 85 -14.04 -9.23 -12.94
CA TYR A 85 -14.46 -10.15 -11.89
C TYR A 85 -15.26 -11.34 -12.46
N ASN A 86 -16.25 -11.09 -13.32
CA ASN A 86 -17.09 -12.17 -13.87
C ASN A 86 -16.31 -13.23 -14.68
N ARG A 87 -15.12 -12.90 -15.20
CA ARG A 87 -14.25 -13.86 -15.90
C ARG A 87 -13.51 -14.80 -14.94
N ILE A 88 -13.20 -14.33 -13.73
CA ILE A 88 -12.33 -15.03 -12.77
C ILE A 88 -13.06 -15.48 -11.50
N LYS A 89 -14.33 -15.09 -11.31
CA LYS A 89 -15.09 -15.34 -10.07
C LYS A 89 -15.14 -16.82 -9.65
N ASN A 90 -15.11 -17.73 -10.62
CA ASN A 90 -15.16 -19.17 -10.40
C ASN A 90 -13.77 -19.81 -10.27
N TRP A 91 -12.69 -19.07 -10.48
CA TRP A 91 -11.34 -19.59 -10.27
C TRP A 91 -11.09 -19.82 -8.80
N SER A 92 -10.45 -20.92 -8.50
CA SER A 92 -9.85 -21.18 -7.20
C SER A 92 -8.68 -20.21 -6.94
N ILE A 93 -8.36 -19.97 -5.67
CA ILE A 93 -7.17 -19.19 -5.32
C ILE A 93 -5.89 -19.88 -5.80
N SER A 94 -5.89 -21.22 -5.88
CA SER A 94 -4.79 -21.99 -6.48
C SER A 94 -4.60 -21.65 -7.96
N GLU A 95 -5.66 -21.68 -8.76
CA GLU A 95 -5.62 -21.32 -10.18
C GLU A 95 -5.19 -19.86 -10.38
N LEU A 96 -5.67 -18.93 -9.53
CA LEU A 96 -5.26 -17.53 -9.60
C LEU A 96 -3.76 -17.36 -9.27
N ARG A 97 -3.23 -18.10 -8.28
CA ARG A 97 -1.78 -18.12 -8.00
C ARG A 97 -1.00 -18.61 -9.21
N GLU A 98 -1.39 -19.74 -9.79
CA GLU A 98 -0.70 -20.32 -10.95
C GLU A 98 -0.76 -19.40 -12.18
N TYR A 99 -1.91 -18.75 -12.40
CA TYR A 99 -2.06 -17.73 -13.43
C TYR A 99 -1.06 -16.57 -13.24
N VAL A 100 -0.97 -15.99 -12.03
CA VAL A 100 -0.01 -14.91 -11.75
C VAL A 100 1.43 -15.36 -11.94
N LEU A 101 1.76 -16.62 -11.62
CA LEU A 101 3.11 -17.18 -11.71
C LEU A 101 3.48 -17.72 -13.09
N SER A 102 2.52 -17.92 -13.99
CA SER A 102 2.76 -18.37 -15.37
C SER A 102 3.55 -17.36 -16.20
N ASP A 103 4.48 -17.85 -17.02
CA ASP A 103 5.24 -17.04 -17.98
C ASP A 103 4.42 -16.68 -19.23
N GLU A 104 3.35 -17.43 -19.49
CA GLU A 104 2.39 -17.15 -20.56
C GLU A 104 1.43 -16.00 -20.20
N THR A 105 1.41 -15.58 -18.93
CA THR A 105 0.55 -14.48 -18.46
C THR A 105 1.32 -13.16 -18.53
N SER A 106 0.88 -12.28 -19.42
CA SER A 106 1.54 -10.99 -19.66
C SER A 106 1.19 -9.92 -18.62
N VAL A 107 1.93 -8.81 -18.64
CA VAL A 107 1.65 -7.64 -17.80
C VAL A 107 0.25 -7.07 -18.07
N ASP A 108 -0.20 -7.09 -19.33
CA ASP A 108 -1.51 -6.58 -19.74
C ASP A 108 -2.64 -7.51 -19.28
N ASP A 109 -2.41 -8.81 -19.32
CA ASP A 109 -3.35 -9.81 -18.79
C ASP A 109 -3.59 -9.60 -17.29
N ILE A 110 -2.50 -9.42 -16.52
CA ILE A 110 -2.60 -9.09 -15.08
C ILE A 110 -3.26 -7.72 -14.90
N ALA A 111 -3.00 -6.75 -15.80
CA ALA A 111 -3.56 -5.41 -15.70
C ALA A 111 -5.08 -5.36 -15.82
N PHE A 112 -5.65 -6.24 -16.64
CA PHE A 112 -7.08 -6.39 -16.69
C PHE A 112 -7.60 -7.24 -15.51
N THR A 113 -7.00 -8.40 -15.27
CA THR A 113 -7.44 -9.35 -14.24
C THR A 113 -7.47 -8.75 -12.84
N ARG A 114 -6.47 -7.94 -12.47
CA ARG A 114 -6.40 -7.32 -11.13
C ARG A 114 -7.59 -6.41 -10.82
N LYS A 115 -8.26 -5.86 -11.84
CA LYS A 115 -9.45 -5.01 -11.67
C LYS A 115 -10.68 -5.79 -11.18
N GLY A 116 -10.65 -7.12 -11.29
CA GLY A 116 -11.71 -8.01 -10.79
C GLY A 116 -11.49 -8.49 -9.35
N LEU A 117 -10.37 -8.11 -8.72
CA LEU A 117 -9.97 -8.59 -7.40
C LEU A 117 -10.32 -7.58 -6.31
N THR A 118 -10.57 -8.08 -5.11
CA THR A 118 -10.59 -7.28 -3.87
C THR A 118 -9.33 -7.55 -3.05
N SER A 119 -9.08 -6.71 -2.05
CA SER A 119 -7.90 -6.83 -1.17
C SER A 119 -7.79 -8.20 -0.49
N GLU A 120 -8.91 -8.80 -0.07
CA GLU A 120 -8.94 -10.14 0.53
C GLU A 120 -8.50 -11.24 -0.45
N VAL A 121 -8.86 -11.11 -1.73
CA VAL A 121 -8.42 -12.06 -2.78
C VAL A 121 -6.93 -11.93 -3.03
N VAL A 122 -6.40 -10.71 -3.06
CA VAL A 122 -4.95 -10.46 -3.15
C VAL A 122 -4.22 -11.07 -1.95
N ALA A 123 -4.73 -10.86 -0.74
CA ALA A 123 -4.19 -11.45 0.48
C ALA A 123 -4.26 -12.98 0.45
N ALA A 124 -5.34 -13.57 -0.07
CA ALA A 124 -5.52 -15.01 -0.17
C ALA A 124 -4.44 -15.67 -1.05
N VAL A 125 -4.16 -15.09 -2.22
CA VAL A 125 -3.10 -15.56 -3.13
C VAL A 125 -1.74 -15.48 -2.43
N ALA A 126 -1.42 -14.36 -1.79
CA ALA A 126 -0.15 -14.18 -1.11
C ALA A 126 0.08 -15.22 0.02
N LYS A 127 -0.98 -15.61 0.74
CA LYS A 127 -0.91 -16.59 1.84
C LYS A 127 -0.56 -18.00 1.39
N ILE A 128 -0.80 -18.35 0.12
CA ILE A 128 -0.44 -19.65 -0.45
C ILE A 128 0.83 -19.59 -1.34
N CYS A 129 1.54 -18.47 -1.34
CA CYS A 129 2.82 -18.31 -2.03
C CYS A 129 4.00 -18.60 -1.11
N SER A 130 5.05 -19.18 -1.68
CA SER A 130 6.38 -19.19 -1.06
C SER A 130 7.07 -17.83 -1.21
N ASN A 131 8.19 -17.63 -0.51
CA ASN A 131 9.00 -16.41 -0.69
C ASN A 131 9.45 -16.21 -2.14
N ALA A 132 9.84 -17.29 -2.83
CA ALA A 132 10.28 -17.23 -4.22
C ALA A 132 9.12 -16.84 -5.16
N ASP A 133 7.92 -17.37 -4.91
CA ASP A 133 6.72 -17.00 -5.67
C ASP A 133 6.40 -15.51 -5.51
N LEU A 134 6.48 -14.97 -4.28
CA LEU A 134 6.24 -13.56 -4.00
C LEU A 134 7.25 -12.65 -4.72
N ILE A 135 8.53 -13.03 -4.72
CA ILE A 135 9.59 -12.30 -5.43
C ILE A 135 9.36 -12.35 -6.95
N TYR A 136 9.09 -13.55 -7.49
CA TYR A 136 8.91 -13.75 -8.92
C TYR A 136 7.64 -13.07 -9.45
N GLY A 137 6.51 -13.31 -8.78
CA GLY A 137 5.24 -12.65 -9.09
C GLY A 137 5.34 -11.13 -8.99
N GLY A 138 5.94 -10.60 -7.92
CA GLY A 138 6.18 -9.17 -7.76
C GLY A 138 7.02 -8.58 -8.90
N LYS A 139 8.09 -9.28 -9.32
CA LYS A 139 8.96 -8.85 -10.42
C LYS A 139 8.21 -8.77 -11.77
N LYS A 140 7.25 -9.65 -12.02
CA LYS A 140 6.47 -9.68 -13.26
C LYS A 140 5.37 -8.63 -13.36
N MET A 141 5.08 -7.91 -12.28
CA MET A 141 3.99 -6.94 -12.21
C MET A 141 4.50 -5.51 -11.97
N PRO A 142 5.27 -4.92 -12.90
CA PRO A 142 5.78 -3.56 -12.71
C PRO A 142 4.63 -2.55 -12.61
N VAL A 143 4.75 -1.60 -11.68
CA VAL A 143 3.82 -0.48 -11.52
C VAL A 143 4.60 0.81 -11.69
N ILE A 144 4.27 1.57 -12.73
CA ILE A 144 4.96 2.80 -13.09
C ILE A 144 4.08 4.00 -12.73
N LYS A 145 4.66 5.00 -12.07
CA LYS A 145 4.01 6.26 -11.69
C LYS A 145 4.91 7.45 -12.00
N LYS A 146 4.30 8.62 -12.23
CA LYS A 146 5.01 9.84 -12.61
C LYS A 146 4.58 11.01 -11.73
N ALA A 147 5.51 11.49 -10.92
CA ALA A 147 5.48 12.79 -10.27
C ALA A 147 6.37 13.77 -11.09
N ASN A 148 7.44 14.34 -10.52
CA ASN A 148 8.49 14.99 -11.32
C ASN A 148 9.42 13.97 -11.96
N THR A 149 9.66 12.83 -11.30
CA THR A 149 10.38 11.66 -11.82
C THR A 149 9.44 10.50 -12.12
N THR A 150 9.87 9.61 -13.01
CA THR A 150 9.16 8.34 -13.29
C THR A 150 9.75 7.24 -12.41
N ILE A 151 8.94 6.65 -11.53
CA ILE A 151 9.34 5.55 -10.64
C ILE A 151 8.76 4.22 -11.12
N GLY A 152 9.50 3.12 -10.93
CA GLY A 152 9.02 1.75 -11.16
C GLY A 152 9.32 1.16 -12.54
N ILE A 153 10.09 1.86 -13.39
CA ILE A 153 10.53 1.31 -14.68
C ILE A 153 11.47 0.10 -14.42
N PRO A 154 11.24 -1.07 -15.03
CA PRO A 154 12.15 -2.20 -14.91
C PRO A 154 13.60 -1.84 -15.23
N GLY A 155 14.51 -2.14 -14.30
CA GLY A 155 15.94 -1.79 -14.41
C GLY A 155 16.34 -0.53 -13.61
N THR A 156 15.36 0.15 -12.99
CA THR A 156 15.60 1.26 -12.06
C THR A 156 15.38 0.84 -10.61
N PHE A 157 16.01 1.54 -9.67
CA PHE A 157 15.75 1.42 -8.24
C PHE A 157 15.84 2.81 -7.60
N SER A 158 14.71 3.32 -7.12
CA SER A 158 14.61 4.65 -6.54
C SER A 158 14.72 4.64 -5.02
N CYS A 159 15.23 5.73 -4.46
CA CYS A 159 15.47 5.88 -3.03
C CYS A 159 14.83 7.16 -2.49
N ARG A 160 14.09 7.04 -1.38
CA ARG A 160 13.67 8.18 -0.57
C ARG A 160 14.87 8.70 0.20
N LEU A 161 15.13 10.00 0.09
CA LEU A 161 16.05 10.71 0.99
C LEU A 161 15.21 11.25 2.16
N GLN A 162 15.48 10.79 3.38
CA GLN A 162 14.74 11.15 4.59
C GLN A 162 15.63 11.87 5.61
N PRO A 163 15.84 13.18 5.45
CA PRO A 163 16.78 13.95 6.27
C PRO A 163 16.08 14.45 7.54
N ASN A 164 15.80 13.53 8.48
CA ASN A 164 15.12 13.89 9.73
C ASN A 164 16.08 14.57 10.71
N ASP A 165 15.57 15.50 11.51
CA ASP A 165 16.30 16.10 12.62
C ASP A 165 15.46 16.07 13.90
N THR A 166 16.11 15.89 15.05
CA THR A 166 15.45 15.80 16.37
C THR A 166 14.69 17.06 16.80
N ARG A 167 14.92 18.18 16.14
CA ARG A 167 14.31 19.49 16.43
C ARG A 167 13.87 20.21 15.14
N ASP A 168 13.80 19.48 14.03
CA ASP A 168 13.59 20.05 12.69
C ASP A 168 14.58 21.19 12.36
N ASP A 169 15.86 21.05 12.77
CA ASP A 169 16.91 22.00 12.45
C ASP A 169 17.24 21.98 10.95
N VAL A 170 17.05 23.11 10.28
CA VAL A 170 17.17 23.20 8.82
C VAL A 170 18.60 23.07 8.31
N GLN A 171 19.62 23.35 9.15
CA GLN A 171 21.01 23.14 8.76
C GLN A 171 21.36 21.65 8.78
N SER A 172 20.90 20.93 9.81
CA SER A 172 20.97 19.46 9.91
C SER A 172 20.25 18.78 8.76
N ILE A 173 19.01 19.20 8.46
CA ILE A 173 18.23 18.70 7.33
C ILE A 173 18.99 18.93 6.01
N ALA A 174 19.46 20.16 5.76
CA ALA A 174 20.18 20.48 4.53
C ALA A 174 21.50 19.68 4.39
N ALA A 175 22.25 19.49 5.49
CA ALA A 175 23.47 18.68 5.47
C ALA A 175 23.20 17.24 5.03
N GLN A 176 22.16 16.62 5.57
CA GLN A 176 21.74 15.26 5.18
C GLN A 176 21.21 15.19 3.74
N ILE A 177 20.55 16.25 3.25
CA ILE A 177 20.15 16.35 1.83
C ILE A 177 21.41 16.33 0.94
N TYR A 178 22.40 17.17 1.22
CA TYR A 178 23.63 17.21 0.43
C TYR A 178 24.37 15.87 0.43
N GLU A 179 24.47 15.23 1.60
CA GLU A 179 25.07 13.90 1.71
C GLU A 179 24.28 12.87 0.90
N GLY A 180 22.96 12.75 1.09
CA GLY A 180 22.15 11.75 0.39
C GLY A 180 22.15 11.93 -1.13
N LEU A 181 22.11 13.17 -1.62
CA LEU A 181 22.21 13.46 -3.05
C LEU A 181 23.57 13.02 -3.63
N SER A 182 24.65 13.12 -2.86
CA SER A 182 25.99 12.69 -3.30
C SER A 182 26.08 11.16 -3.53
N PHE A 183 25.19 10.38 -2.93
CA PHE A 183 25.04 8.93 -3.15
C PHE A 183 23.94 8.58 -4.17
N GLY A 184 23.33 9.58 -4.81
CA GLY A 184 22.23 9.38 -5.76
C GLY A 184 20.87 9.07 -5.13
N ALA A 185 20.68 9.32 -3.82
CA ALA A 185 19.39 9.19 -3.17
C ALA A 185 18.51 10.42 -3.40
N GLY A 186 17.18 10.24 -3.35
CA GLY A 186 16.22 11.33 -3.43
C GLY A 186 15.46 11.42 -4.76
N ASP A 187 15.64 10.49 -5.68
CA ASP A 187 14.87 10.42 -6.93
C ASP A 187 13.41 9.97 -6.70
N ALA A 188 13.15 9.21 -5.63
CA ALA A 188 11.78 8.84 -5.21
C ALA A 188 11.05 10.01 -4.53
N VAL A 189 11.72 10.71 -3.61
CA VAL A 189 11.22 11.89 -2.87
C VAL A 189 12.32 12.34 -1.89
N ILE A 190 12.42 13.65 -1.65
CA ILE A 190 13.13 14.21 -0.49
C ILE A 190 12.08 14.53 0.59
N GLY A 191 11.97 13.65 1.59
CA GLY A 191 10.82 13.60 2.50
C GLY A 191 11.19 13.60 3.98
N VAL A 192 10.84 14.66 4.72
CA VAL A 192 11.14 14.80 6.17
C VAL A 192 9.95 14.36 7.00
N ASN A 193 10.16 13.53 8.04
CA ASN A 193 9.17 13.31 9.08
C ASN A 193 9.38 14.37 10.18
N PRO A 194 8.49 15.36 10.31
CA PRO A 194 8.70 16.47 11.22
C PRO A 194 8.49 16.06 12.67
N VAL A 195 9.23 16.69 13.59
CA VAL A 195 8.98 16.58 15.03
C VAL A 195 7.78 17.40 15.45
N THR A 196 7.59 18.58 14.84
CA THR A 196 6.46 19.47 15.14
C THR A 196 5.47 19.52 13.97
N ASP A 197 4.22 19.15 14.22
CA ASP A 197 3.14 19.19 13.23
C ASP A 197 2.37 20.53 13.30
N ASP A 198 2.99 21.57 12.75
CA ASP A 198 2.36 22.88 12.56
C ASP A 198 2.74 23.52 11.22
N VAL A 199 1.87 24.40 10.72
CA VAL A 199 1.96 24.97 9.38
C VAL A 199 3.25 25.79 9.18
N GLU A 200 3.72 26.51 10.18
CA GLU A 200 4.93 27.34 10.06
C GLU A 200 6.18 26.45 9.97
N ASN A 201 6.25 25.41 10.81
CA ASN A 201 7.33 24.43 10.77
C ASN A 201 7.37 23.68 9.44
N LEU A 202 6.23 23.19 8.96
CA LEU A 202 6.11 22.49 7.68
C LEU A 202 6.59 23.38 6.52
N THR A 203 6.16 24.64 6.51
CA THR A 203 6.56 25.62 5.49
C THR A 203 8.08 25.82 5.51
N ARG A 204 8.67 26.03 6.69
CA ARG A 204 10.12 26.21 6.86
C ARG A 204 10.93 24.99 6.38
N VAL A 205 10.45 23.78 6.67
CA VAL A 205 11.10 22.54 6.22
C VAL A 205 10.95 22.36 4.71
N LEU A 206 9.76 22.59 4.15
CA LEU A 206 9.51 22.54 2.71
C LEU A 206 10.38 23.56 1.96
N ASP A 207 10.47 24.79 2.44
CA ASP A 207 11.33 25.84 1.87
C ASP A 207 12.81 25.43 1.89
N THR A 208 13.25 24.72 2.92
CA THR A 208 14.63 24.22 3.01
C THR A 208 14.87 23.14 1.95
N VAL A 209 13.95 22.19 1.79
CA VAL A 209 14.02 21.15 0.76
C VAL A 209 14.01 21.77 -0.64
N TYR A 210 13.06 22.66 -0.92
CA TYR A 210 12.94 23.30 -2.22
C TYR A 210 14.06 24.29 -2.51
N GLY A 211 14.65 24.92 -1.49
CA GLY A 211 15.85 25.74 -1.66
C GLY A 211 17.02 24.96 -2.25
N VAL A 212 17.17 23.67 -1.92
CA VAL A 212 18.18 22.79 -2.54
C VAL A 212 17.74 22.34 -3.93
N ILE A 213 16.48 21.89 -4.09
CA ILE A 213 15.93 21.45 -5.37
C ILE A 213 16.08 22.54 -6.43
N ASP A 214 15.65 23.76 -6.12
CA ASP A 214 15.64 24.90 -7.04
C ASP A 214 17.04 25.40 -7.35
N LYS A 215 17.93 25.46 -6.34
CA LYS A 215 19.33 25.89 -6.53
C LYS A 215 20.10 25.00 -7.51
N PHE A 216 19.85 23.70 -7.50
CA PHE A 216 20.57 22.73 -8.32
C PHE A 216 19.73 22.16 -9.48
N ASN A 217 18.50 22.66 -9.68
CA ASN A 217 17.54 22.17 -10.68
C ASN A 217 17.35 20.64 -10.62
N ILE A 218 17.19 20.10 -9.40
CA ILE A 218 17.14 18.66 -9.18
C ILE A 218 15.77 18.13 -9.63
N PRO A 219 15.70 17.13 -10.53
CA PRO A 219 14.44 16.53 -10.92
C PRO A 219 13.94 15.60 -9.81
N THR A 220 13.20 16.14 -8.84
CA THR A 220 12.57 15.40 -7.75
C THR A 220 11.38 16.18 -7.17
N GLN A 221 10.83 15.71 -6.05
CA GLN A 221 9.70 16.26 -5.32
C GLN A 221 10.05 16.31 -3.83
N GLY A 222 9.60 17.39 -3.17
CA GLY A 222 9.66 17.52 -1.71
C GLY A 222 8.42 16.95 -1.03
N CYS A 223 8.55 16.55 0.23
CA CYS A 223 7.43 16.14 1.08
C CYS A 223 7.77 16.39 2.56
N VAL A 224 6.78 16.75 3.37
CA VAL A 224 6.89 16.72 4.84
C VAL A 224 5.77 15.85 5.38
N LEU A 225 6.13 14.73 6.03
CA LEU A 225 5.24 13.62 6.37
C LEU A 225 4.44 13.89 7.67
N ALA A 226 3.74 15.01 7.70
CA ALA A 226 2.84 15.40 8.79
C ALA A 226 1.42 14.85 8.56
N HIS A 227 0.45 15.23 9.40
CA HIS A 227 -0.95 14.94 9.09
C HIS A 227 -1.40 15.64 7.79
N VAL A 228 -2.24 14.98 6.98
CA VAL A 228 -2.68 15.46 5.66
C VAL A 228 -3.33 16.84 5.71
N THR A 229 -4.07 17.14 6.78
CA THR A 229 -4.74 18.44 6.95
C THR A 229 -3.75 19.58 7.17
N THR A 230 -2.69 19.38 7.95
CA THR A 230 -1.65 20.40 8.16
C THR A 230 -0.89 20.66 6.86
N GLN A 231 -0.60 19.60 6.08
CA GLN A 231 0.03 19.74 4.77
C GLN A 231 -0.85 20.51 3.78
N ILE A 232 -2.14 20.18 3.69
CA ILE A 232 -3.11 20.91 2.85
C ILE A 232 -3.11 22.40 3.23
N GLU A 233 -3.19 22.72 4.52
CA GLU A 233 -3.22 24.10 4.97
C GLU A 233 -1.91 24.85 4.66
N ALA A 234 -0.76 24.22 4.86
CA ALA A 234 0.53 24.82 4.52
C ALA A 234 0.63 25.12 3.02
N ILE A 235 0.21 24.18 2.16
CA ILE A 235 0.22 24.35 0.71
C ILE A 235 -0.74 25.47 0.28
N ARG A 236 -1.96 25.52 0.85
CA ARG A 236 -2.92 26.60 0.59
C ARG A 236 -2.41 27.98 0.99
N ARG A 237 -1.52 28.05 1.99
CA ARG A 237 -0.82 29.28 2.41
C ARG A 237 0.43 29.60 1.60
N GLY A 238 0.77 28.79 0.60
CA GLY A 238 1.85 29.05 -0.35
C GLY A 238 3.14 28.29 -0.08
N ALA A 239 3.17 27.34 0.87
CA ALA A 239 4.31 26.43 0.99
C ALA A 239 4.47 25.59 -0.29
N PRO A 240 5.71 25.31 -0.75
CA PRO A 240 5.92 24.60 -2.01
C PRO A 240 5.46 23.14 -1.90
N GLY A 241 4.34 22.80 -2.54
CA GLY A 241 3.77 21.45 -2.55
C GLY A 241 4.47 20.52 -3.54
N GLY A 242 4.90 19.33 -3.10
CA GLY A 242 5.43 18.26 -3.95
C GLY A 242 4.54 17.02 -3.91
N LEU A 243 4.84 16.09 -3.01
CA LEU A 243 3.90 15.03 -2.64
C LEU A 243 3.13 15.43 -1.37
N ILE A 244 1.89 14.96 -1.25
CA ILE A 244 1.09 15.06 -0.04
C ILE A 244 1.00 13.68 0.61
N PHE A 245 1.45 13.60 1.86
CA PHE A 245 1.58 12.35 2.60
C PHE A 245 0.36 12.05 3.47
N GLN A 246 0.05 10.76 3.69
CA GLN A 246 -0.77 10.33 4.82
C GLN A 246 -0.51 8.87 5.21
N SER A 247 -0.41 8.60 6.51
CA SER A 247 -0.52 7.22 7.03
C SER A 247 -1.95 6.72 6.89
N ILE A 248 -2.14 5.53 6.31
CA ILE A 248 -3.46 4.92 6.10
C ILE A 248 -3.60 3.58 6.81
N CYS A 249 -4.84 3.18 7.09
CA CYS A 249 -5.17 1.89 7.71
C CYS A 249 -6.25 1.18 6.88
N GLY A 250 -6.28 -0.16 6.94
CA GLY A 250 -7.20 -1.01 6.17
C GLY A 250 -8.63 -1.10 6.72
N SER A 251 -9.05 -0.19 7.60
CA SER A 251 -10.42 -0.11 8.12
C SER A 251 -10.79 1.34 8.43
N GLU A 252 -12.07 1.69 8.33
CA GLU A 252 -12.61 2.99 8.70
C GLU A 252 -12.28 3.33 10.16
N LYS A 253 -12.35 2.33 11.05
CA LYS A 253 -11.98 2.51 12.46
C LYS A 253 -10.51 2.90 12.62
N GLY A 254 -9.60 2.24 11.89
CA GLY A 254 -8.19 2.58 11.92
C GLY A 254 -7.88 3.95 11.30
N LEU A 255 -8.61 4.35 10.25
CA LEU A 255 -8.51 5.70 9.71
C LEU A 255 -8.95 6.75 10.73
N LYS A 256 -10.05 6.51 11.46
CA LYS A 256 -10.49 7.40 12.55
C LYS A 256 -9.45 7.52 13.67
N GLU A 257 -8.72 6.46 13.98
CA GLU A 257 -7.62 6.51 14.96
C GLU A 257 -6.47 7.41 14.51
N PHE A 258 -6.23 7.51 13.20
CA PHE A 258 -5.31 8.48 12.62
C PHE A 258 -5.91 9.87 12.39
N GLY A 259 -7.19 10.10 12.69
CA GLY A 259 -7.87 11.36 12.42
C GLY A 259 -8.16 11.59 10.93
N VAL A 260 -8.25 10.52 10.13
CA VAL A 260 -8.38 10.56 8.67
C VAL A 260 -9.79 10.19 8.23
N GLU A 261 -10.35 10.99 7.31
CA GLU A 261 -11.55 10.66 6.54
C GLU A 261 -11.19 10.54 5.05
N LEU A 262 -11.92 9.71 4.28
CA LEU A 262 -11.67 9.57 2.84
C LEU A 262 -11.79 10.91 2.10
N ALA A 263 -12.70 11.77 2.54
CA ALA A 263 -12.88 13.11 1.98
C ALA A 263 -11.62 13.98 2.09
N MET A 264 -10.80 13.80 3.13
CA MET A 264 -9.52 14.50 3.27
C MET A 264 -8.51 14.06 2.22
N LEU A 265 -8.55 12.80 1.78
CA LEU A 265 -7.68 12.28 0.73
C LEU A 265 -8.12 12.76 -0.65
N ASP A 266 -9.44 12.87 -0.88
CA ASP A 266 -9.98 13.50 -2.08
C ASP A 266 -9.61 14.99 -2.14
N GLU A 267 -9.70 15.70 -1.01
CA GLU A 267 -9.27 17.08 -0.88
C GLU A 267 -7.76 17.22 -1.13
N ALA A 268 -6.93 16.35 -0.54
CA ALA A 268 -5.49 16.34 -0.76
C ALA A 268 -5.16 16.17 -2.26
N ARG A 269 -5.87 15.29 -2.96
CA ARG A 269 -5.70 15.12 -4.42
C ARG A 269 -6.07 16.39 -5.19
N ALA A 270 -7.17 17.05 -4.82
CA ALA A 270 -7.61 18.29 -5.45
C ALA A 270 -6.62 19.44 -5.23
N VAL A 271 -6.16 19.62 -3.99
CA VAL A 271 -5.11 20.59 -3.63
C VAL A 271 -3.82 20.27 -4.36
N GLY A 272 -3.44 19.00 -4.45
CA GLY A 272 -2.26 18.58 -5.20
C GLY A 272 -2.33 18.94 -6.69
N ALA A 273 -3.50 18.80 -7.32
CA ALA A 273 -3.71 19.16 -8.72
C ALA A 273 -3.68 20.68 -8.96
N GLU A 274 -4.12 21.47 -7.99
CA GLU A 274 -4.19 22.94 -8.10
C GLU A 274 -2.85 23.62 -7.76
N PHE A 275 -2.15 23.13 -6.73
CA PHE A 275 -1.04 23.87 -6.12
C PHE A 275 0.33 23.17 -6.23
N ASN A 276 0.40 21.84 -6.40
CA ASN A 276 1.70 21.17 -6.31
C ASN A 276 2.56 21.39 -7.55
N ARG A 277 3.86 21.51 -7.32
CA ARG A 277 4.91 21.66 -8.33
C ARG A 277 5.28 20.31 -8.95
N ILE A 278 4.30 19.61 -9.51
CA ILE A 278 4.44 18.26 -10.08
C ILE A 278 4.13 18.27 -11.59
N ALA A 279 5.01 17.65 -12.39
CA ALA A 279 4.85 17.56 -13.85
C ALA A 279 4.01 16.36 -14.33
N GLY A 280 3.63 15.45 -13.44
CA GLY A 280 2.85 14.25 -13.75
C GLY A 280 1.54 14.17 -12.98
N GLU A 281 0.84 13.05 -13.14
CA GLU A 281 -0.52 12.85 -12.58
C GLU A 281 -0.53 12.28 -11.15
N ASN A 282 0.64 11.99 -10.56
CA ASN A 282 0.73 11.29 -9.27
C ASN A 282 1.42 12.17 -8.22
N CYS A 283 0.66 12.58 -7.20
CA CYS A 283 1.11 13.53 -6.17
C CYS A 283 0.80 13.10 -4.71
N LEU A 284 0.22 11.92 -4.49
CA LEU A 284 -0.04 11.39 -3.15
C LEU A 284 1.02 10.36 -2.74
N TYR A 285 1.34 10.33 -1.45
CA TYR A 285 2.25 9.37 -0.83
C TYR A 285 1.58 8.75 0.40
N PHE A 286 1.31 7.45 0.37
CA PHE A 286 0.76 6.74 1.52
C PHE A 286 1.81 5.85 2.18
N GLU A 287 1.79 5.79 3.51
CA GLU A 287 2.46 4.74 4.28
C GLU A 287 1.44 3.81 4.93
N THR A 288 1.80 2.52 4.90
CA THR A 288 1.04 1.43 5.52
C THR A 288 1.94 0.69 6.51
N GLY A 289 1.38 -0.16 7.35
CA GLY A 289 2.11 -1.06 8.22
C GLY A 289 1.14 -1.96 8.97
N GLN A 290 1.62 -3.09 9.47
CA GLN A 290 0.89 -3.95 10.39
C GLN A 290 1.60 -4.01 11.73
#